data_AF-X1G2Z6-F1
#
_entry.id   AF-X1G2Z6-F1
#
_cell.length_a   1.000
_cell.length_b   1.000
_cell.length_c   1.000
_cell.angle_alpha   90.00
_cell.angle_beta   90.00
_cell.angle_gamma   90.00
#
_symmetry.space_group_name_H-M   'P 1'
#
loop_
_entity.id
_entity.type
_entity.pdbx_description
1 polymer ?
#
loop_
_entity_poly.entity_id
_entity_poly.type
_entity_poly.pdbx_seq_one_letter_code
_entity_poly.pdbx_strand_id
1 'polypeptide(L)' 'MLIKIFHSKRENIVGLQIADLCAYPLARHLLNPEEPYIPFKIIEKKIYCNRSGEYDGWGLKLFP' A
#
# COMPACT_ATOMS: atom_id res chain seq x y z
N MET A 1 -0.38 15.29 -3.27
CA MET A 1 0.83 14.61 -2.75
C MET A 1 0.81 14.66 -1.24
N LEU A 2 0.32 13.62 -0.56
CA LEU A 2 0.41 13.54 0.91
C LEU A 2 1.83 13.12 1.28
N ILE A 3 2.64 14.08 1.72
CA ILE A 3 3.88 13.78 2.44
C ILE A 3 3.43 13.26 3.80
N LYS A 4 3.56 11.96 4.05
CA LYS A 4 3.35 11.42 5.40
C LYS A 4 4.50 11.88 6.28
N ILE A 5 4.17 12.70 7.27
CA ILE A 5 5.11 13.19 8.28
C ILE A 5 5.23 12.12 9.34
N PHE A 6 6.46 11.78 9.74
CA PHE A 6 6.68 10.93 10.90
C PHE A 6 6.48 11.73 12.18
N HIS A 7 5.62 11.23 13.04
CA HIS A 7 5.30 11.75 14.34
C HIS A 7 6.28 11.27 15.41
N SER A 8 6.41 12.06 16.47
CA SER A 8 7.20 11.71 17.65
C SER A 8 6.72 10.40 18.28
N LYS A 9 7.66 9.63 18.85
CA LYS A 9 7.34 8.40 19.59
C LYS A 9 6.34 8.63 20.73
N ARG A 10 6.32 9.84 21.32
CA ARG A 10 5.37 10.22 22.38
C ARG A 10 3.91 10.10 21.93
N GLU A 11 3.62 10.30 20.65
CA GLU A 11 2.26 10.19 20.10
C GLU A 11 1.73 8.75 20.10
N ASN A 12 2.62 7.74 20.22
CA ASN A 12 2.25 6.32 20.29
C ASN A 12 1.34 5.81 19.13
N ILE A 13 1.45 6.42 17.95
CA ILE A 13 0.71 6.03 16.74
C ILE A 13 1.55 5.24 15.73
N VAL A 14 2.60 4.56 16.19
CA VAL A 14 3.55 3.85 15.30
C VAL A 14 2.88 2.82 14.40
N GLY A 15 1.90 2.08 14.92
CA GLY A 15 1.15 1.09 14.15
C GLY A 15 0.36 1.73 13.00
N LEU A 16 -0.29 2.87 13.26
CA LEU A 16 -1.01 3.64 12.26
C LEU A 16 -0.05 4.13 11.17
N GLN A 17 1.08 4.74 11.56
CA GLN A 17 2.08 5.22 10.61
C GLN A 17 2.63 4.11 9.71
N ILE A 18 2.86 2.91 10.27
CA ILE A 18 3.32 1.75 9.49
C ILE A 18 2.21 1.25 8.55
N ALA A 19 0.98 1.10 9.03
CA ALA A 19 -0.16 0.71 8.19
C ALA A 19 -0.33 1.67 7.01
N ASP A 20 -0.13 2.95 7.30
CA ASP A 20 -0.21 4.04 6.36
C ASP A 20 0.86 4.01 5.25
N LEU A 21 2.04 3.48 5.52
CA LEU A 21 3.09 3.27 4.52
C LEU A 21 2.71 2.16 3.51
N CYS A 22 1.83 1.23 3.89
CA CYS A 22 1.32 0.18 3.01
C CYS A 22 0.05 0.59 2.27
N ALA A 23 -0.91 1.18 2.99
CA ALA A 23 -2.24 1.51 2.45
C ALA A 23 -2.18 2.61 1.38
N TYR A 24 -1.37 3.65 1.59
CA TYR A 24 -1.36 4.79 0.68
C TYR A 24 -0.80 4.46 -0.71
N PRO A 25 0.35 3.75 -0.85
CA PRO A 25 0.81 3.37 -2.17
C PRO A 25 -0.12 2.42 -2.91
N LEU A 26 -0.78 1.52 -2.20
CA LEU A 26 -1.81 0.66 -2.77
C LEU A 26 -2.98 1.49 -3.30
N ALA A 27 -3.55 2.38 -2.47
CA ALA A 27 -4.66 3.24 -2.85
C ALA A 27 -4.30 4.16 -4.03
N ARG A 28 -3.11 4.78 -4.02
CA ARG A 28 -2.65 5.63 -5.13
C ARG A 28 -2.58 4.83 -6.44
N HIS A 29 -2.01 3.63 -6.41
CA HIS A 29 -1.90 2.79 -7.59
C HIS A 29 -3.27 2.38 -8.13
N LEU A 30 -4.23 2.06 -7.24
CA LEU A 30 -5.60 1.73 -7.63
C LEU A 30 -6.34 2.92 -8.27
N LEU A 31 -6.13 4.14 -7.75
CA LEU A 31 -6.77 5.34 -8.28
C LEU A 31 -6.15 5.80 -9.61
N ASN A 32 -4.82 5.69 -9.74
CA ASN A 32 -4.07 6.15 -10.92
C ASN A 32 -3.09 5.05 -11.41
N PRO A 33 -3.57 3.95 -12.00
CA PRO A 33 -2.74 2.80 -12.35
C PRO A 33 -1.71 3.08 -13.44
N GLU A 34 -2.02 4.00 -14.36
CA GLU A 34 -1.13 4.40 -15.46
C GLU A 34 0.11 5.17 -14.99
N GLU A 35 0.06 5.76 -13.79
CA GLU A 35 1.17 6.54 -13.26
C GLU A 35 2.19 5.63 -12.57
N PRO A 36 3.46 5.59 -12.99
CA PRO A 36 4.47 4.76 -12.35
C PRO A 36 4.72 5.25 -10.93
N TYR A 37 4.46 4.38 -9.95
CA TYR A 37 4.68 4.69 -8.54
C TYR A 37 5.59 3.65 -7.85
N ILE A 38 6.86 4.01 -7.68
CA ILE A 38 7.90 3.13 -7.12
C ILE A 38 7.53 2.53 -5.75
N PRO A 39 6.93 3.29 -4.79
CA PRO A 39 6.55 2.70 -3.50
C PRO A 39 5.56 1.54 -3.63
N PHE A 40 4.63 1.60 -4.60
CA PHE A 40 3.73 0.49 -4.85
C PHE A 40 4.48 -0.77 -5.31
N LYS A 41 5.52 -0.65 -6.14
CA LYS A 41 6.33 -1.80 -6.61
C LYS A 41 7.03 -2.57 -5.50
N ILE A 42 7.28 -1.93 -4.36
CA ILE A 42 7.84 -2.60 -3.17
C ILE A 42 6.74 -3.41 -2.45
N ILE A 43 5.54 -2.83 -2.35
CA ILE A 43 4.40 -3.43 -1.67
C ILE A 43 3.80 -4.56 -2.50
N GLU A 44 3.74 -4.40 -3.83
CA GLU A 44 3.25 -5.39 -4.81
C GLU A 44 3.87 -6.78 -4.57
N LYS A 45 5.19 -6.83 -4.32
CA LYS A 45 5.93 -8.07 -4.02
C LYS A 45 5.55 -8.75 -2.70
N LYS A 46 4.83 -8.05 -1.82
CA LYS A 46 4.38 -8.53 -0.51
C LYS A 46 2.89 -8.86 -0.48
N ILE A 47 2.15 -8.55 -1.54
CA ILE A 47 0.74 -8.93 -1.64
C ILE A 47 0.67 -10.43 -1.88
N TYR A 48 -0.20 -11.11 -1.15
CA TYR A 48 -0.44 -12.53 -1.35
C TYR A 48 -0.88 -12.79 -2.80
N CYS A 49 -0.24 -13.75 -3.44
CA CYS A 49 -0.52 -14.14 -4.82
C CYS A 49 -0.70 -15.65 -4.95
N ASN A 50 -1.39 -16.06 -6.02
CA ASN A 50 -1.48 -17.46 -6.38
C ASN A 50 -0.16 -17.97 -7.00
N ARG A 51 -0.13 -19.24 -7.40
CA ARG A 51 1.06 -19.87 -8.02
C ARG A 51 1.50 -19.22 -9.35
N SER A 52 0.57 -18.53 -10.02
CA SER A 52 0.82 -17.80 -11.28
C SER A 52 1.28 -16.35 -11.04
N GLY A 53 1.34 -15.89 -9.79
CA GLY A 53 1.72 -14.52 -9.43
C GLY A 53 0.56 -13.53 -9.46
N GLU A 54 -0.68 -13.99 -9.64
CA GLU A 54 -1.86 -13.11 -9.66
C GLU A 54 -2.26 -12.78 -8.22
N TYR A 55 -2.35 -11.49 -7.90
CA TYR A 55 -2.78 -11.01 -6.59
C TYR A 55 -4.23 -10.54 -6.54
N ASP A 56 -4.81 -10.20 -7.70
CA ASP A 56 -6.19 -9.72 -7.78
C ASP A 56 -7.18 -10.85 -7.50
N GLY A 57 -8.17 -10.61 -6.64
CA GLY A 57 -9.09 -11.62 -6.11
C GLY A 57 -8.50 -12.55 -5.04
N TRP A 58 -7.17 -12.61 -4.88
CA TRP A 58 -6.47 -13.44 -3.91
C TRP A 58 -6.03 -12.64 -2.68
N GLY A 59 -5.00 -11.80 -2.85
CA GLY A 59 -4.44 -10.95 -1.80
C GLY A 59 -4.95 -9.51 -1.84
N LEU A 60 -5.47 -9.07 -2.98
CA LEU A 60 -6.14 -7.78 -3.14
C LEU A 60 -7.58 -8.01 -3.59
N LYS A 61 -8.54 -7.48 -2.84
CA LYS A 61 -9.96 -7.56 -3.17
C LYS A 61 -10.55 -6.16 -3.22
N LEU A 62 -11.10 -5.80 -4.37
CA LEU A 62 -11.78 -4.54 -4.60
C LEU A 62 -13.29 -4.80 -4.50
N PHE A 63 -13.97 -4.06 -3.63
CA PHE A 63 -15.41 -4.13 -3.44
C PHE A 63 -16.04 -2.80 -3.86
N PRO A 64 -17.25 -2.82 -4.46
CA PRO A 64 -18.11 -1.65 -4.57
C PRO A 64 -18.51 -1.10 -3.20
#